data_AF-A0A6I7HRA2-F1
#
_entry.id   AF-A0A6I7HRA2-F1
#
_cell.length_a   1.000
_cell.length_b   1.000
_cell.length_c   1.000
_cell.angle_alpha   90.00
_cell.angle_beta   90.00
_cell.angle_gamma   90.00
#
_symmetry.space_group_name_H-M   'P 1'
#
loop_
_entity.id
_entity.type
_entity.pdbx_description
1 polymer ?
#
loop_
_entity_poly.entity_id
_entity_poly.type
_entity_poly.pdbx_seq_one_letter_code
_entity_poly.pdbx_strand_id
1 'polypeptide(L)'
;MSRRALLRGAAVAGVAALAGQAAAQTAIDDVINAPRRGNWDDQFDAQVSRANANVVSNTPILSPSNVMHVQQAIANYQAIVANGGWPQVNPGVKLQLGAIDPSVQVLRQRLMISGDLPRSAGLSNSFDTYVDGAVKRFQARHGLPDDGVLGEFTLKALNVPADTRLMQLNVNLQRLQDVVSKQLEARYIMVNIPAAYVEAVENDRVALRNTAIVGRISRPSPLVSSKVSDIILNPYWTAPRSIVEKDIVPLMQKDPTYLARNSIRLIDGNGNEVAPETVDWFAPKAPNLMFRQDPGKINAMSATKINFPSPEAVYMHDTPTQGLFNKLMRFESSGCVRVQNVRDLIVWVLKYTPGWSRQQIEQVIASRVNTPIPVSDEVGVHWVYLTAWSAKDNVVQFRDDIYQLDGNVQLALETNIGVEQVAGSISVDDDLVPQQ
;
A
#
# COMPACT_ATOMS: atom_id res chain seq x y z
N MET A 1 38.81 56.47 -39.27
CA MET A 1 38.72 55.98 -37.87
C MET A 1 37.86 54.71 -37.91
N SER A 2 38.37 53.46 -37.88
CA SER A 2 38.89 52.69 -36.71
C SER A 2 37.93 52.76 -35.51
N ARG A 3 37.40 51.70 -34.87
CA ARG A 3 37.79 50.27 -34.76
C ARG A 3 36.66 49.45 -34.05
N ARG A 4 36.53 48.17 -34.43
CA ARG A 4 36.22 46.93 -33.63
C ARG A 4 34.86 46.81 -32.93
N ALA A 5 33.98 45.88 -33.36
CA ALA A 5 33.93 44.42 -33.06
C ALA A 5 32.81 44.15 -32.02
N LEU A 6 32.04 43.06 -31.99
CA LEU A 6 32.24 41.70 -32.47
C LEU A 6 30.85 40.99 -32.51
N LEU A 7 30.72 40.02 -33.42
CA LEU A 7 29.67 39.01 -33.52
C LEU A 7 29.52 38.14 -32.25
N ARG A 8 28.30 37.66 -31.99
CA ARG A 8 27.87 36.35 -31.43
C ARG A 8 26.33 36.42 -31.33
N GLY A 9 25.52 35.51 -31.83
CA GLY A 9 25.66 34.07 -31.95
C GLY A 9 24.40 33.47 -31.31
N ALA A 10 23.63 32.71 -32.08
CA ALA A 10 22.35 32.13 -31.72
C ALA A 10 22.42 31.18 -30.49
N ALA A 11 21.32 31.10 -29.74
CA ALA A 11 20.68 29.85 -29.27
C ALA A 11 19.67 30.17 -28.15
N VAL A 12 18.38 30.13 -28.48
CA VAL A 12 17.33 29.94 -27.47
C VAL A 12 17.28 28.43 -27.20
N ALA A 13 17.99 27.99 -26.16
CA ALA A 13 17.84 26.64 -25.63
C ALA A 13 16.56 26.62 -24.77
N GLY A 14 15.45 26.23 -25.39
CA GLY A 14 14.27 25.79 -24.65
C GLY A 14 14.60 24.46 -23.98
N VAL A 15 14.54 24.45 -22.64
CA VAL A 15 14.63 23.24 -21.83
C VAL A 15 13.41 22.37 -22.15
N ALA A 16 13.58 21.41 -23.05
CA ALA A 16 12.65 20.31 -23.20
C ALA A 16 12.79 19.44 -21.95
N ALA A 17 11.73 19.41 -21.14
CA ALA A 17 11.61 18.47 -20.03
C ALA A 17 11.64 17.04 -20.58
N LEU A 18 12.80 16.40 -20.51
CA LEU A 18 12.94 14.95 -20.64
C LEU A 18 12.34 14.34 -19.36
N ALA A 19 11.04 14.08 -19.38
CA ALA A 19 10.42 13.21 -18.39
C ALA A 19 10.94 11.79 -18.64
N GLY A 20 11.79 11.35 -17.72
CA GLY A 20 12.52 10.10 -17.77
C GLY A 20 11.61 8.89 -17.94
N GLN A 21 12.06 8.02 -18.85
CA GLN A 21 11.58 6.66 -19.05
C GLN A 21 12.04 5.80 -17.87
N ALA A 22 11.16 4.95 -17.34
CA ALA A 22 11.54 3.83 -16.48
C ALA A 22 10.46 2.73 -16.54
N ALA A 23 10.92 1.49 -16.47
CA ALA A 23 10.32 0.27 -17.00
C ALA A 23 9.05 -0.23 -16.29
N ALA A 24 8.08 -0.72 -17.07
CA ALA A 24 6.77 -1.24 -16.64
C ALA A 24 6.72 -2.78 -16.57
N GLN A 25 7.82 -3.44 -16.20
CA GLN A 25 8.00 -4.88 -16.40
C GLN A 25 6.97 -5.79 -15.67
N THR A 26 6.31 -5.34 -14.59
CA THR A 26 5.75 -6.24 -13.56
C THR A 26 4.23 -6.36 -13.46
N ALA A 27 3.42 -5.42 -13.98
CA ALA A 27 1.96 -5.48 -13.82
C ALA A 27 1.30 -6.66 -14.57
N ILE A 28 2.00 -7.17 -15.58
CA ILE A 28 1.59 -8.29 -16.42
C ILE A 28 2.12 -9.62 -15.93
N ASP A 29 3.33 -9.65 -15.38
CA ASP A 29 3.93 -10.88 -14.88
C ASP A 29 2.96 -11.55 -13.89
N ASP A 30 2.16 -10.76 -13.17
CA ASP A 30 1.08 -11.19 -12.28
C ASP A 30 -0.11 -11.89 -12.98
N VAL A 31 -0.45 -11.51 -14.22
CA VAL A 31 -1.54 -12.10 -15.04
C VAL A 31 -1.01 -13.30 -15.84
N ILE A 32 0.23 -13.21 -16.35
CA ILE A 32 0.88 -14.29 -17.11
C ILE A 32 1.27 -15.47 -16.23
N ASN A 33 1.73 -15.21 -15.00
CA ASN A 33 2.24 -16.25 -14.11
C ASN A 33 1.25 -16.70 -13.03
N ALA A 34 -0.02 -16.25 -13.07
CA ALA A 34 -1.03 -16.66 -12.09
C ALA A 34 -1.19 -18.19 -12.08
N PRO A 35 -0.80 -18.90 -10.99
CA PRO A 35 -1.04 -20.33 -10.90
C PRO A 35 -2.55 -20.57 -10.95
N ARG A 36 -2.99 -21.56 -11.74
CA ARG A 36 -4.38 -22.03 -11.68
C ARG A 36 -4.71 -22.35 -10.24
N ARG A 37 -5.72 -21.67 -9.67
CA ARG A 37 -6.26 -21.90 -8.32
C ARG A 37 -6.31 -23.41 -8.03
N GLY A 38 -5.40 -23.90 -7.19
CA GLY A 38 -5.62 -25.15 -6.47
C GLY A 38 -6.73 -24.95 -5.44
N ASN A 39 -7.34 -26.04 -4.96
CA ASN A 39 -8.29 -26.02 -3.85
C ASN A 39 -7.61 -25.47 -2.59
N TRP A 40 -7.67 -24.16 -2.41
CA TRP A 40 -7.35 -23.48 -1.16
C TRP A 40 -8.70 -23.11 -0.54
N ASP A 41 -9.25 -24.04 0.25
CA ASP A 41 -10.45 -23.84 1.07
C ASP A 41 -10.08 -23.18 2.41
N ASP A 42 -11.07 -22.46 2.97
CA ASP A 42 -11.36 -21.85 4.29
C ASP A 42 -10.47 -22.09 5.54
N GLN A 43 -9.41 -22.90 5.49
CA GLN A 43 -8.47 -23.15 6.59
C GLN A 43 -7.32 -22.13 6.71
N PHE A 44 -7.13 -21.26 5.71
CA PHE A 44 -6.08 -20.23 5.71
C PHE A 44 -6.28 -19.16 6.80
N ASP A 45 -7.54 -18.90 7.20
CA ASP A 45 -7.92 -17.78 8.06
C ASP A 45 -7.48 -17.90 9.54
N ALA A 46 -6.99 -19.07 9.97
CA ALA A 46 -6.77 -19.35 11.40
C ALA A 46 -5.33 -19.13 11.91
N GLN A 47 -4.32 -18.92 11.05
CA GLN A 47 -2.91 -19.02 11.47
C GLN A 47 -2.17 -17.68 11.75
N VAL A 48 -2.72 -16.52 11.39
CA VAL A 48 -2.01 -15.22 11.51
C VAL A 48 -2.19 -14.54 12.89
N SER A 49 -2.95 -15.15 13.81
CA SER A 49 -3.58 -14.42 14.92
C SER A 49 -2.82 -14.30 16.25
N ARG A 50 -1.56 -14.75 16.40
CA ARG A 50 -0.98 -14.92 17.76
C ARG A 50 0.01 -13.83 18.25
N ALA A 51 0.64 -13.03 17.39
CA ALA A 51 1.43 -11.87 17.83
C ALA A 51 0.69 -10.52 17.71
N ASN A 52 -0.31 -10.45 16.82
CA ASN A 52 -1.11 -9.26 16.51
C ASN A 52 -2.12 -8.84 17.61
N ALA A 53 -2.42 -9.71 18.57
CA ALA A 53 -3.49 -9.49 19.54
C ALA A 53 -3.26 -8.27 20.47
N ASN A 54 -2.02 -7.81 20.64
CA ASN A 54 -1.69 -6.65 21.48
C ASN A 54 -1.62 -5.31 20.73
N VAL A 55 -1.83 -5.29 19.41
CA VAL A 55 -1.76 -4.07 18.58
C VAL A 55 -3.07 -3.82 17.81
N VAL A 56 -3.92 -4.83 17.66
CA VAL A 56 -5.21 -4.73 16.99
C VAL A 56 -6.24 -4.07 17.92
N SER A 57 -6.34 -2.75 17.82
CA SER A 57 -7.42 -1.98 18.44
C SER A 57 -8.70 -2.02 17.57
N ASN A 58 -9.86 -2.10 18.22
CA ASN A 58 -11.18 -1.87 17.59
C ASN A 58 -11.52 -0.37 17.45
N THR A 59 -10.63 0.52 17.90
CA THR A 59 -10.71 1.96 17.65
C THR A 59 -10.31 2.24 16.21
N PRO A 60 -11.17 2.93 15.42
CA PRO A 60 -10.83 3.28 14.05
C PRO A 60 -9.65 4.25 13.98
N ILE A 61 -8.77 4.04 12.98
CA ILE A 61 -7.66 4.96 12.70
C ILE A 61 -8.22 6.32 12.33
N LEU A 62 -9.20 6.36 11.43
CA LEU A 62 -9.87 7.61 11.08
C LEU A 62 -11.04 7.81 12.04
N SER A 63 -10.85 8.50 13.17
CA SER A 63 -11.94 8.82 14.11
C SER A 63 -11.64 10.07 14.94
N PRO A 64 -12.67 10.75 15.49
CA PRO A 64 -12.46 11.86 16.43
C PRO A 64 -11.65 11.45 17.67
N SER A 65 -11.87 10.24 18.19
CA SER A 65 -11.12 9.75 19.35
C SER A 65 -9.62 9.65 19.10
N ASN A 66 -9.22 9.30 17.88
CA ASN A 66 -7.82 9.19 17.51
C ASN A 66 -7.12 10.56 17.45
N VAL A 67 -7.85 11.65 17.13
CA VAL A 67 -7.29 13.02 17.21
C VAL A 67 -6.74 13.29 18.61
N MET A 68 -7.49 12.91 19.65
CA MET A 68 -7.07 13.07 21.04
C MET A 68 -5.88 12.17 21.39
N HIS A 69 -5.88 10.91 20.94
CA HIS A 69 -4.75 10.00 21.18
C HIS A 69 -3.46 10.46 20.50
N VAL A 70 -3.56 11.03 19.29
CA VAL A 70 -2.40 11.59 18.58
C VAL A 70 -1.90 12.85 19.29
N GLN A 71 -2.77 13.73 19.79
CA GLN A 71 -2.36 14.89 20.59
C GLN A 71 -1.63 14.46 21.88
N GLN A 72 -2.11 13.43 22.57
CA GLN A 72 -1.42 12.88 23.74
C GLN A 72 -0.06 12.27 23.35
N ALA A 73 0.01 11.55 22.22
CA ALA A 73 1.27 11.03 21.70
C ALA A 73 2.27 12.15 21.37
N ILE A 74 1.79 13.27 20.79
CA ILE A 74 2.60 14.46 20.54
C ILE A 74 3.18 15.02 21.84
N ALA A 75 2.37 15.16 22.90
CA ALA A 75 2.85 15.62 24.20
C ALA A 75 3.94 14.68 24.78
N ASN A 76 3.75 13.37 24.66
CA ASN A 76 4.74 12.38 25.10
C ASN A 76 6.04 12.50 24.29
N TYR A 77 5.96 12.68 22.97
CA TYR A 77 7.13 12.83 22.10
C TYR A 77 7.84 14.18 22.29
N GLN A 78 7.12 15.26 22.59
CA GLN A 78 7.70 16.53 23.01
C GLN A 78 8.55 16.36 24.27
N ALA A 79 8.06 15.61 25.26
CA ALA A 79 8.83 15.31 26.46
C ALA A 79 10.09 14.48 26.16
N ILE A 80 10.01 13.51 25.25
CA ILE A 80 11.18 12.75 24.81
C ILE A 80 12.22 13.67 24.16
N VAL A 81 11.80 14.54 23.24
CA VAL A 81 12.69 15.50 22.55
C VAL A 81 13.32 16.47 23.55
N ALA A 82 12.54 17.01 24.49
CA ALA A 82 13.04 17.91 25.53
C ALA A 82 14.07 17.25 26.46
N ASN A 83 14.02 15.92 26.63
CA ASN A 83 15.01 15.14 27.39
C ASN A 83 16.21 14.68 26.54
N GLY A 84 16.41 15.24 25.34
CA GLY A 84 17.54 14.92 24.46
C GLY A 84 17.29 13.77 23.48
N GLY A 85 16.04 13.31 23.34
CA GLY A 85 15.67 12.26 22.40
C GLY A 85 16.01 10.85 22.89
N TRP A 86 16.43 9.99 21.96
CA TRP A 86 16.86 8.62 22.24
C TRP A 86 18.21 8.31 21.58
N PRO A 87 19.00 7.38 22.14
CA PRO A 87 20.30 7.05 21.58
C PRO A 87 20.17 6.32 20.24
N GLN A 88 21.18 6.49 19.39
CA GLN A 88 21.33 5.77 18.12
C GLN A 88 21.87 4.36 18.39
N VAL A 89 21.27 3.36 17.75
CA VAL A 89 21.66 1.95 17.87
C VAL A 89 22.51 1.58 16.65
N ASN A 90 23.80 1.35 16.87
CA ASN A 90 24.77 1.03 15.82
C ASN A 90 25.52 -0.27 16.18
N PRO A 91 24.89 -1.45 15.96
CA PRO A 91 25.51 -2.71 16.34
C PRO A 91 26.61 -3.10 15.35
N GLY A 92 27.74 -3.61 15.85
CA GLY A 92 28.80 -4.18 15.02
C GLY A 92 28.51 -5.61 14.53
N VAL A 93 27.43 -6.21 15.03
CA VAL A 93 27.02 -7.59 14.75
C VAL A 93 25.50 -7.65 14.54
N LYS A 94 25.02 -8.72 13.91
CA LYS A 94 23.58 -8.98 13.84
C LYS A 94 23.02 -9.26 15.23
N LEU A 95 22.05 -8.45 15.68
CA LEU A 95 21.38 -8.63 16.95
C LEU A 95 20.09 -9.43 16.81
N GLN A 96 20.03 -10.55 17.54
CA GLN A 96 18.90 -11.47 17.64
C GLN A 96 18.99 -12.24 18.96
N LEU A 97 17.95 -12.99 19.32
CA LEU A 97 17.91 -13.78 20.56
C LEU A 97 19.20 -14.60 20.79
N GLY A 98 19.82 -14.40 21.96
CA GLY A 98 21.06 -15.06 22.37
C GLY A 98 22.35 -14.28 22.06
N ALA A 99 22.28 -13.19 21.27
CA ALA A 99 23.45 -12.34 21.03
C ALA A 99 23.91 -11.64 22.32
N ILE A 100 25.22 -11.39 22.43
CA ILE A 100 25.81 -10.59 23.52
C ILE A 100 26.69 -9.53 22.87
N ASP A 101 26.33 -8.26 23.06
CA ASP A 101 27.05 -7.13 22.48
C ASP A 101 26.76 -5.83 23.27
N PRO A 102 27.74 -4.92 23.45
CA PRO A 102 27.51 -3.63 24.12
C PRO A 102 26.38 -2.78 23.51
N SER A 103 26.13 -2.91 22.20
CA SER A 103 25.03 -2.21 21.53
C SER A 103 23.65 -2.65 22.01
N VAL A 104 23.52 -3.84 22.63
CA VAL A 104 22.26 -4.28 23.24
C VAL A 104 21.88 -3.40 24.42
N GLN A 105 22.84 -2.89 25.19
CA GLN A 105 22.56 -1.95 26.26
C GLN A 105 21.97 -0.64 25.73
N VAL A 106 22.48 -0.15 24.60
CA VAL A 106 21.96 1.04 23.89
C VAL A 106 20.57 0.76 23.33
N LEU A 107 20.35 -0.41 22.72
CA LEU A 107 19.04 -0.84 22.25
C LEU A 107 18.00 -0.89 23.38
N ARG A 108 18.37 -1.43 24.56
CA ARG A 108 17.49 -1.46 25.73
C ARG A 108 17.09 -0.04 26.14
N GLN A 109 18.03 0.89 26.23
CA GLN A 109 17.72 2.29 26.51
C GLN A 109 16.76 2.89 25.47
N ARG A 110 17.05 2.67 24.18
CA ARG A 110 16.21 3.13 23.06
C ARG A 110 14.77 2.62 23.15
N LEU A 111 14.59 1.33 23.42
CA LEU A 111 13.29 0.66 23.56
C LEU A 111 12.56 1.04 24.85
N MET A 112 13.30 1.34 25.93
CA MET A 112 12.71 1.85 27.18
C MET A 112 12.16 3.27 27.01
N ILE A 113 12.85 4.14 26.27
CA ILE A 113 12.39 5.51 25.99
C ILE A 113 11.11 5.51 25.14
N SER A 114 11.02 4.61 24.15
CA SER A 114 9.81 4.46 23.33
C SER A 114 8.69 3.64 23.98
N GLY A 115 8.92 3.08 25.17
CA GLY A 115 7.92 2.28 25.88
C GLY A 115 7.76 0.83 25.38
N ASP A 116 8.65 0.36 24.50
CA ASP A 116 8.64 -1.00 23.98
C ASP A 116 9.19 -2.03 25.00
N LEU A 117 10.10 -1.58 25.89
CA LEU A 117 10.73 -2.38 26.94
C LEU A 117 10.49 -1.73 28.32
N PRO A 118 9.99 -2.46 29.35
CA PRO A 118 9.84 -1.89 30.69
C PRO A 118 11.20 -1.64 31.34
N ARG A 119 11.32 -0.55 32.12
CA ARG A 119 12.56 -0.21 32.83
C ARG A 119 13.04 -1.29 33.81
N SER A 120 12.11 -2.08 34.35
CA SER A 120 12.41 -3.21 35.23
C SER A 120 13.19 -4.34 34.56
N ALA A 121 13.23 -4.39 33.21
CA ALA A 121 14.05 -5.35 32.45
C ALA A 121 15.56 -5.09 32.58
N GLY A 122 15.97 -3.96 33.15
CA GLY A 122 17.37 -3.63 33.42
C GLY A 122 18.22 -3.39 32.17
N LEU A 123 19.46 -2.95 32.41
CA LEU A 123 20.48 -2.79 31.38
C LEU A 123 21.39 -4.03 31.39
N SER A 124 21.60 -4.60 30.20
CA SER A 124 22.43 -5.79 29.99
C SER A 124 22.91 -5.79 28.54
N ASN A 125 24.06 -6.43 28.30
CA ASN A 125 24.60 -6.65 26.96
C ASN A 125 23.98 -7.88 26.27
N SER A 126 23.13 -8.65 26.97
CA SER A 126 22.48 -9.83 26.40
C SER A 126 21.18 -9.47 25.69
N PHE A 127 21.03 -9.94 24.47
CA PHE A 127 19.77 -9.94 23.73
C PHE A 127 18.93 -11.13 24.22
N ASP A 128 18.25 -10.91 25.33
CA ASP A 128 17.41 -11.89 26.00
C ASP A 128 15.97 -11.88 25.46
N THR A 129 15.10 -12.70 26.06
CA THR A 129 13.68 -12.81 25.69
C THR A 129 12.89 -11.53 25.92
N TYR A 130 13.33 -10.63 26.81
CA TYR A 130 12.68 -9.33 27.01
C TYR A 130 12.97 -8.39 25.84
N VAL A 131 14.23 -8.36 25.39
CA VAL A 131 14.63 -7.57 24.22
C VAL A 131 13.98 -8.11 22.95
N ASP A 132 13.94 -9.44 22.76
CA ASP A 132 13.24 -10.07 21.63
C ASP A 132 11.76 -9.63 21.57
N GLY A 133 11.02 -9.74 22.68
CA GLY A 133 9.63 -9.30 22.74
C GLY A 133 9.45 -7.79 22.50
N ALA A 134 10.37 -6.95 22.99
CA ALA A 134 10.33 -5.51 22.78
C ALA A 134 10.63 -5.12 21.32
N VAL A 135 11.58 -5.80 20.67
CA VAL A 135 11.89 -5.60 19.25
C VAL A 135 10.72 -6.02 18.38
N LYS A 136 10.08 -7.17 18.66
CA LYS A 136 8.88 -7.61 17.93
C LYS A 136 7.74 -6.62 18.05
N ARG A 137 7.50 -6.08 19.25
CA ARG A 137 6.52 -5.00 19.47
C ARG A 137 6.87 -3.75 18.66
N PHE A 138 8.14 -3.34 18.67
CA PHE A 138 8.63 -2.21 17.88
C PHE A 138 8.40 -2.44 16.39
N GLN A 139 8.79 -3.60 15.86
CA GLN A 139 8.62 -3.96 14.45
C GLN A 139 7.15 -3.92 14.04
N ALA A 140 6.28 -4.57 14.83
CA ALA A 140 4.84 -4.62 14.56
C ALA A 140 4.22 -3.21 14.50
N ARG A 141 4.53 -2.32 15.47
CA ARG A 141 3.99 -0.95 15.47
C ARG A 141 4.58 -0.05 14.38
N HIS A 142 5.67 -0.46 13.73
CA HIS A 142 6.25 0.22 12.55
C HIS A 142 5.83 -0.40 11.22
N GLY A 143 5.01 -1.47 11.23
CA GLY A 143 4.61 -2.18 10.01
C GLY A 143 5.71 -3.03 9.40
N LEU A 144 6.71 -3.43 10.20
CA LEU A 144 7.82 -4.32 9.80
C LEU A 144 7.51 -5.78 10.20
N PRO A 145 8.21 -6.78 9.62
CA PRO A 145 8.13 -8.16 10.10
C PRO A 145 8.55 -8.24 11.57
N ASP A 146 7.75 -8.88 12.41
CA ASP A 146 7.97 -9.03 13.84
C ASP A 146 8.80 -10.28 14.19
N ASP A 147 9.92 -10.45 13.49
CA ASP A 147 10.82 -11.60 13.63
C ASP A 147 11.76 -11.51 14.84
N GLY A 148 11.86 -10.36 15.48
CA GLY A 148 12.75 -10.10 16.62
C GLY A 148 14.21 -9.89 16.23
N VAL A 149 14.50 -9.77 14.93
CA VAL A 149 15.84 -9.59 14.38
C VAL A 149 16.06 -8.14 13.99
N LEU A 150 17.19 -7.55 14.42
CA LEU A 150 17.57 -6.19 13.99
C LEU A 150 18.17 -6.23 12.58
N GLY A 151 17.31 -6.39 11.58
CA GLY A 151 17.63 -6.18 10.18
C GLY A 151 17.76 -4.70 9.83
N GLU A 152 18.18 -4.43 8.59
CA GLU A 152 18.42 -3.08 8.07
C GLU A 152 17.25 -2.11 8.31
N PHE A 153 16.03 -2.51 7.90
CA PHE A 153 14.85 -1.64 8.04
C PHE A 153 14.44 -1.41 9.50
N THR A 154 14.66 -2.40 10.38
CA THR A 154 14.43 -2.23 11.82
C THR A 154 15.41 -1.22 12.41
N LEU A 155 16.69 -1.29 12.02
CA LEU A 155 17.71 -0.33 12.44
C LEU A 155 17.44 1.08 11.90
N LYS A 156 17.12 1.22 10.61
CA LYS A 156 16.70 2.50 10.01
C LYS A 156 15.53 3.10 10.78
N ALA A 157 14.49 2.31 11.04
CA ALA A 157 13.31 2.77 11.79
C ALA A 157 13.61 3.17 13.24
N LEU A 158 14.46 2.41 13.94
CA LEU A 158 14.92 2.68 15.32
C LEU A 158 15.66 4.02 15.40
N ASN A 159 16.50 4.28 14.40
CA ASN A 159 17.42 5.40 14.34
C ASN A 159 16.81 6.69 13.76
N VAL A 160 15.55 6.68 13.33
CA VAL A 160 14.82 7.93 13.05
C VAL A 160 14.81 8.80 14.31
N PRO A 161 15.30 10.06 14.25
CA PRO A 161 15.35 10.97 15.39
C PRO A 161 13.98 11.25 16.02
N ALA A 162 13.97 11.60 17.31
CA ALA A 162 12.75 11.84 18.07
C ALA A 162 11.98 13.09 17.61
N ASP A 163 12.71 14.13 17.25
CA ASP A 163 12.19 15.36 16.64
C ASP A 163 11.59 15.07 15.25
N THR A 164 12.22 14.21 14.44
CA THR A 164 11.64 13.76 13.17
C THR A 164 10.34 12.97 13.38
N ARG A 165 10.26 12.09 14.38
CA ARG A 165 9.00 11.38 14.70
C ARG A 165 7.93 12.29 15.29
N LEU A 166 8.32 13.30 16.07
CA LEU A 166 7.42 14.33 16.56
C LEU A 166 6.84 15.15 15.39
N MET A 167 7.68 15.54 14.43
CA MET A 167 7.23 16.19 13.19
C MET A 167 6.23 15.30 12.45
N GLN A 168 6.55 14.01 12.28
CA GLN A 168 5.66 13.03 11.64
C GLN A 168 4.29 12.98 12.32
N LEU A 169 4.24 12.95 13.65
CA LEU A 169 2.99 12.99 14.41
C LEU A 169 2.19 14.28 14.17
N ASN A 170 2.85 15.44 14.13
CA ASN A 170 2.18 16.73 13.88
C ASN A 170 1.58 16.80 12.47
N VAL A 171 2.32 16.36 11.45
CA VAL A 171 1.81 16.31 10.06
C VAL A 171 0.58 15.41 9.98
N ASN A 172 0.63 14.24 10.60
CA ASN A 172 -0.50 13.31 10.57
C ASN A 172 -1.67 13.73 11.44
N LEU A 173 -1.46 14.50 12.52
CA LEU A 173 -2.54 15.13 13.27
C LEU A 173 -3.34 16.08 12.37
N GLN A 174 -2.66 16.93 11.58
CA GLN A 174 -3.33 17.84 10.65
C GLN A 174 -4.16 17.06 9.62
N ARG A 175 -3.56 16.05 8.96
CA ARG A 175 -4.26 15.20 7.99
C ARG A 175 -5.48 14.52 8.60
N LEU A 176 -5.36 14.01 9.83
CA LEU A 176 -6.46 13.38 10.54
C LEU A 176 -7.58 14.39 10.83
N GLN A 177 -7.25 15.60 11.29
CA GLN A 177 -8.21 16.68 11.54
C GLN A 177 -8.92 17.13 10.25
N ASP A 178 -8.20 17.24 9.14
CA ASP A 178 -8.76 17.67 7.84
C ASP A 178 -9.85 16.72 7.34
N VAL A 179 -9.70 15.41 7.58
CA VAL A 179 -10.70 14.42 7.18
C VAL A 179 -11.84 14.35 8.20
N VAL A 180 -11.52 14.29 9.50
CA VAL A 180 -12.54 14.15 10.56
C VAL A 180 -13.44 15.39 10.68
N SER A 181 -12.93 16.59 10.37
CA SER A 181 -13.71 17.84 10.40
C SER A 181 -14.85 17.89 9.37
N LYS A 182 -14.81 17.04 8.35
CA LYS A 182 -15.86 16.95 7.31
C LYS A 182 -17.06 16.09 7.73
N GLN A 183 -17.09 15.63 8.99
CA GLN A 183 -18.06 14.71 9.56
C GLN A 183 -18.09 13.35 8.83
N LEU A 184 -17.57 12.31 9.51
CA LEU A 184 -17.60 10.95 9.00
C LEU A 184 -19.02 10.40 9.03
N GLU A 185 -19.36 9.58 8.04
CA GLU A 185 -20.59 8.81 8.03
C GLU A 185 -20.64 7.82 9.21
N ALA A 186 -21.84 7.40 9.63
CA ALA A 186 -21.96 6.35 10.65
C ALA A 186 -21.37 5.01 10.18
N ARG A 187 -21.32 4.80 8.86
CA ARG A 187 -20.71 3.67 8.18
C ARG A 187 -19.75 4.16 7.13
N TYR A 188 -18.49 3.77 7.21
CA TYR A 188 -17.51 4.10 6.17
C TYR A 188 -16.44 3.04 6.04
N ILE A 189 -15.80 3.03 4.87
CA ILE A 189 -14.59 2.30 4.58
C ILE A 189 -13.43 3.30 4.60
N MET A 190 -12.40 3.00 5.37
CA MET A 190 -11.15 3.75 5.36
C MET A 190 -10.05 2.89 4.75
N VAL A 191 -9.33 3.41 3.75
CA VAL A 191 -8.08 2.83 3.26
C VAL A 191 -6.92 3.68 3.74
N ASN A 192 -6.06 3.15 4.59
CA ASN A 192 -4.83 3.83 4.96
C ASN A 192 -3.71 3.36 4.02
N ILE A 193 -3.33 4.21 3.08
CA ILE A 193 -2.43 3.88 1.97
C ILE A 193 -1.05 3.40 2.48
N PRO A 194 -0.29 4.17 3.29
CA PRO A 194 0.99 3.71 3.86
C PRO A 194 0.91 2.43 4.69
N ALA A 195 -0.23 2.20 5.35
CA ALA A 195 -0.42 1.00 6.15
C ALA A 195 -0.86 -0.22 5.33
N ALA A 196 -1.28 0.00 4.08
CA ALA A 196 -1.89 -0.99 3.21
C ALA A 196 -2.96 -1.82 3.94
N TYR A 197 -3.89 -1.11 4.61
CA TYR A 197 -5.02 -1.67 5.33
C TYR A 197 -6.33 -0.98 4.95
N VAL A 198 -7.41 -1.75 5.00
CA VAL A 198 -8.78 -1.28 4.88
C VAL A 198 -9.50 -1.53 6.21
N GLU A 199 -10.20 -0.53 6.74
CA GLU A 199 -11.12 -0.67 7.88
C GLU A 199 -12.54 -0.41 7.42
N ALA A 200 -13.44 -1.34 7.71
CA ALA A 200 -14.87 -1.08 7.67
C ALA A 200 -15.30 -0.65 9.07
N VAL A 201 -15.84 0.56 9.19
CA VAL A 201 -16.19 1.17 10.48
C VAL A 201 -17.70 1.37 10.55
N GLU A 202 -18.30 0.95 11.66
CA GLU A 202 -19.71 1.14 11.96
C GLU A 202 -19.84 1.70 13.38
N ASN A 203 -20.43 2.89 13.52
CA ASN A 203 -20.68 3.55 14.80
C ASN A 203 -19.42 3.65 15.68
N ASP A 204 -18.36 4.25 15.13
CA ASP A 204 -17.06 4.47 15.78
C ASP A 204 -16.34 3.19 16.25
N ARG A 205 -16.64 2.05 15.64
CA ARG A 205 -15.93 0.79 15.89
C ARG A 205 -15.52 0.12 14.59
N VAL A 206 -14.30 -0.39 14.56
CA VAL A 206 -13.81 -1.22 13.46
C VAL A 206 -14.61 -2.53 13.48
N ALA A 207 -15.45 -2.72 12.46
CA ALA A 207 -16.22 -3.95 12.26
C ALA A 207 -15.38 -5.01 11.54
N LEU A 208 -14.56 -4.60 10.57
CA LEU A 208 -13.65 -5.44 9.81
C LEU A 208 -12.35 -4.69 9.55
N ARG A 209 -11.22 -5.42 9.55
CA ARG A 209 -9.94 -4.92 9.06
C ARG A 209 -9.38 -5.92 8.05
N ASN A 210 -9.03 -5.43 6.87
CA ASN A 210 -8.55 -6.23 5.75
C ASN A 210 -7.18 -5.72 5.30
N THR A 211 -6.34 -6.64 4.83
CA THR A 211 -5.09 -6.29 4.15
C THR A 211 -5.40 -5.71 2.77
N ALA A 212 -4.66 -4.68 2.37
CA ALA A 212 -4.75 -4.05 1.07
C ALA A 212 -3.48 -4.23 0.25
N ILE A 213 -3.61 -4.09 -1.07
CA ILE A 213 -2.51 -3.74 -1.98
C ILE A 213 -2.88 -2.42 -2.63
N VAL A 214 -2.00 -1.44 -2.55
CA VAL A 214 -2.22 -0.08 -3.05
C VAL A 214 -1.22 0.25 -4.17
N GLY A 215 -1.28 1.47 -4.69
CA GLY A 215 -0.46 1.92 -5.81
C GLY A 215 1.04 1.82 -5.55
N ARG A 216 1.81 1.58 -6.62
CA ARG A 216 3.28 1.72 -6.62
C ARG A 216 3.69 3.19 -6.45
N ILE A 217 4.96 3.46 -6.20
CA ILE A 217 5.48 4.85 -6.15
C ILE A 217 5.29 5.55 -7.50
N SER A 218 5.55 4.85 -8.61
CA SER A 218 5.35 5.42 -9.96
C SER A 218 3.88 5.67 -10.33
N ARG A 219 2.93 5.04 -9.63
CA ARG A 219 1.49 5.08 -9.88
C ARG A 219 0.73 5.09 -8.54
N PRO A 220 0.84 6.19 -7.77
CA PRO A 220 0.35 6.22 -6.40
C PRO A 220 -1.18 6.11 -6.35
N SER A 221 -1.70 5.50 -5.28
CA SER A 221 -3.12 5.60 -4.96
C SER A 221 -3.46 7.04 -4.54
N PRO A 222 -4.48 7.68 -5.13
CA PRO A 222 -4.87 9.04 -4.77
C PRO A 222 -5.57 9.07 -3.40
N LEU A 223 -5.65 10.27 -2.80
CA LEU A 223 -6.55 10.51 -1.69
C LEU A 223 -7.99 10.53 -2.21
N VAL A 224 -8.92 9.92 -1.48
CA VAL A 224 -10.33 9.81 -1.88
C VAL A 224 -11.21 10.19 -0.70
N SER A 225 -12.27 10.95 -0.96
CA SER A 225 -13.38 11.18 -0.05
C SER A 225 -14.65 11.10 -0.90
N SER A 226 -15.34 9.97 -0.83
CA SER A 226 -16.49 9.65 -1.68
C SER A 226 -17.49 8.76 -0.93
N LYS A 227 -18.49 8.23 -1.64
CA LYS A 227 -19.44 7.24 -1.12
C LYS A 227 -19.53 6.07 -2.09
N VAL A 228 -19.69 4.85 -1.55
CA VAL A 228 -19.90 3.66 -2.37
C VAL A 228 -21.17 3.85 -3.20
N SER A 229 -21.05 3.71 -4.52
CA SER A 229 -22.20 3.76 -5.43
C SER A 229 -22.79 2.38 -5.64
N ASP A 230 -21.94 1.41 -5.95
CA ASP A 230 -22.35 0.08 -6.36
C ASP A 230 -21.27 -0.97 -6.07
N ILE A 231 -21.72 -2.21 -5.88
CA ILE A 231 -20.89 -3.41 -5.88
C ILE A 231 -21.15 -4.14 -7.19
N ILE A 232 -20.09 -4.48 -7.93
CA ILE A 232 -20.21 -5.30 -9.14
C ILE A 232 -19.65 -6.67 -8.85
N LEU A 233 -20.52 -7.68 -8.84
CA LEU A 233 -20.13 -9.08 -8.79
C LEU A 233 -19.79 -9.57 -10.20
N ASN A 234 -18.75 -10.39 -10.30
CA ASN A 234 -18.20 -10.89 -11.57
C ASN A 234 -18.00 -9.75 -12.58
N PRO A 235 -17.19 -8.72 -12.25
CA PRO A 235 -17.06 -7.55 -13.10
C PRO A 235 -16.33 -7.89 -14.41
N TYR A 236 -16.73 -7.23 -15.50
CA TYR A 236 -15.83 -7.06 -16.64
C TYR A 236 -14.65 -6.17 -16.23
N TRP A 237 -13.45 -6.48 -16.70
CA TRP A 237 -12.31 -5.58 -16.52
C TRP A 237 -11.97 -4.88 -17.83
N THR A 238 -12.12 -3.56 -17.85
CA THR A 238 -11.67 -2.74 -18.97
C THR A 238 -10.27 -2.23 -18.67
N ALA A 239 -9.29 -2.63 -19.47
CA ALA A 239 -7.91 -2.21 -19.29
C ALA A 239 -7.78 -0.70 -19.56
N PRO A 240 -7.21 0.08 -18.61
CA PRO A 240 -6.91 1.49 -18.83
C PRO A 240 -5.96 1.68 -20.03
N ARG A 241 -6.06 2.83 -20.70
CA ARG A 241 -5.24 3.13 -21.88
C ARG A 241 -3.74 2.94 -21.64
N SER A 242 -3.26 3.36 -20.48
CA SER A 242 -1.85 3.22 -20.08
C SER A 242 -1.42 1.75 -19.98
N ILE A 243 -2.29 0.86 -19.51
CA ILE A 243 -2.04 -0.60 -19.48
C ILE A 243 -2.08 -1.15 -20.91
N VAL A 244 -3.01 -0.72 -21.75
CA VAL A 244 -3.02 -1.16 -23.16
C VAL A 244 -1.68 -0.84 -23.85
N GLU A 245 -1.20 0.39 -23.70
CA GLU A 245 0.02 0.88 -24.36
C GLU A 245 1.31 0.31 -23.79
N LYS A 246 1.46 0.32 -22.46
CA LYS A 246 2.73 -0.06 -21.81
C LYS A 246 2.86 -1.55 -21.59
N ASP A 247 1.74 -2.24 -21.51
CA ASP A 247 1.66 -3.61 -21.03
C ASP A 247 1.14 -4.53 -22.16
N ILE A 248 -0.14 -4.42 -22.54
CA ILE A 248 -0.78 -5.41 -23.41
C ILE A 248 -0.20 -5.44 -24.83
N VAL A 249 0.09 -4.29 -25.44
CA VAL A 249 0.66 -4.22 -26.80
C VAL A 249 2.03 -4.92 -26.88
N PRO A 250 3.01 -4.63 -26.01
CA PRO A 250 4.28 -5.37 -25.97
C PRO A 250 4.13 -6.89 -25.83
N LEU A 251 3.10 -7.38 -25.14
CA LEU A 251 2.83 -8.81 -25.05
C LEU A 251 2.27 -9.39 -26.33
N MET A 252 1.34 -8.69 -26.98
CA MET A 252 0.79 -9.13 -28.26
C MET A 252 1.85 -9.17 -29.36
N GLN A 253 2.86 -8.30 -29.31
CA GLN A 253 4.02 -8.35 -30.18
C GLN A 253 4.88 -9.61 -29.96
N LYS A 254 4.92 -10.14 -28.73
CA LYS A 254 5.68 -11.35 -28.36
C LYS A 254 4.87 -12.63 -28.54
N ASP A 255 3.58 -12.60 -28.26
CA ASP A 255 2.65 -13.72 -28.34
C ASP A 255 1.26 -13.25 -28.81
N PRO A 256 0.87 -13.55 -30.07
CA PRO A 256 -0.42 -13.15 -30.60
C PRO A 256 -1.61 -13.89 -29.97
N THR A 257 -1.37 -14.96 -29.19
CA THR A 257 -2.44 -15.69 -28.49
C THR A 257 -2.81 -15.10 -27.14
N TYR A 258 -2.09 -14.06 -26.68
CA TYR A 258 -2.21 -13.52 -25.33
C TYR A 258 -3.64 -13.10 -24.97
N LEU A 259 -4.33 -12.34 -25.83
CA LEU A 259 -5.70 -11.88 -25.54
C LEU A 259 -6.67 -13.04 -25.37
N ALA A 260 -6.61 -14.05 -26.25
CA ALA A 260 -7.46 -15.23 -26.17
C ALA A 260 -7.20 -16.03 -24.87
N ARG A 261 -5.92 -16.28 -24.53
CA ARG A 261 -5.54 -16.99 -23.29
C ARG A 261 -6.01 -16.27 -22.03
N ASN A 262 -6.13 -14.95 -22.09
CA ASN A 262 -6.55 -14.10 -20.98
C ASN A 262 -8.02 -13.68 -21.05
N SER A 263 -8.79 -14.19 -22.02
CA SER A 263 -10.21 -13.85 -22.22
C SER A 263 -10.46 -12.34 -22.36
N ILE A 264 -9.55 -11.65 -23.06
CA ILE A 264 -9.65 -10.23 -23.38
C ILE A 264 -10.22 -10.08 -24.79
N ARG A 265 -11.33 -9.37 -24.91
CA ARG A 265 -11.96 -9.00 -26.18
C ARG A 265 -11.61 -7.57 -26.55
N LEU A 266 -11.51 -7.30 -27.85
CA LEU A 266 -11.35 -5.97 -28.40
C LEU A 266 -12.69 -5.47 -28.88
N ILE A 267 -13.12 -4.31 -28.41
CA ILE A 267 -14.42 -3.73 -28.76
C ILE A 267 -14.20 -2.35 -29.40
N ASP A 268 -14.82 -2.10 -30.55
CA ASP A 268 -14.77 -0.81 -31.24
C ASP A 268 -15.69 0.25 -30.60
N GLY A 269 -15.64 1.48 -31.13
CA GLY A 269 -16.50 2.58 -30.65
C GLY A 269 -18.00 2.39 -30.89
N ASN A 270 -18.39 1.41 -31.72
CA ASN A 270 -19.78 1.06 -31.99
C ASN A 270 -20.25 -0.14 -31.16
N GLY A 271 -19.37 -0.75 -30.35
CA GLY A 271 -19.67 -1.92 -29.53
C GLY A 271 -19.45 -3.26 -30.24
N ASN A 272 -18.92 -3.28 -31.46
CA ASN A 272 -18.63 -4.52 -32.18
C ASN A 272 -17.31 -5.12 -31.71
N GLU A 273 -17.26 -6.45 -31.67
CA GLU A 273 -16.03 -7.18 -31.39
C GLU A 273 -15.09 -7.15 -32.61
N VAL A 274 -13.81 -6.85 -32.36
CA VAL A 274 -12.75 -6.77 -33.36
C VAL A 274 -11.80 -7.94 -33.17
N ALA A 275 -11.52 -8.66 -34.26
CA ALA A 275 -10.61 -9.80 -34.23
C ALA A 275 -9.15 -9.32 -34.02
N PRO A 276 -8.41 -9.85 -33.02
CA PRO A 276 -7.02 -9.45 -32.76
C PRO A 276 -6.08 -9.55 -33.98
N GLU A 277 -6.38 -10.45 -34.92
CA GLU A 277 -5.62 -10.69 -36.15
C GLU A 277 -5.74 -9.53 -37.16
N THR A 278 -6.75 -8.68 -37.01
CA THR A 278 -6.98 -7.51 -37.87
C THR A 278 -6.26 -6.25 -37.38
N VAL A 279 -5.61 -6.32 -36.21
CA VAL A 279 -4.92 -5.21 -35.57
C VAL A 279 -3.42 -5.27 -35.88
N ASP A 280 -2.85 -4.16 -36.35
CA ASP A 280 -1.41 -4.01 -36.44
C ASP A 280 -0.81 -3.69 -35.06
N TRP A 281 -0.26 -4.71 -34.41
CA TRP A 281 0.37 -4.60 -33.09
C TRP A 281 1.74 -3.92 -33.10
N PHE A 282 2.34 -3.70 -34.28
CA PHE A 282 3.63 -3.01 -34.44
C PHE A 282 3.46 -1.54 -34.85
N ALA A 283 2.22 -1.06 -34.98
CA ALA A 283 1.93 0.33 -35.26
C ALA A 283 2.52 1.26 -34.17
N PRO A 284 2.91 2.51 -34.52
CA PRO A 284 3.49 3.45 -33.56
C PRO A 284 2.60 3.82 -32.37
N LYS A 285 1.29 3.57 -32.48
CA LYS A 285 0.31 3.84 -31.42
C LYS A 285 -0.51 2.59 -31.17
N ALA A 286 -0.84 2.34 -29.91
CA ALA A 286 -1.76 1.27 -29.55
C ALA A 286 -3.14 1.47 -30.21
N PRO A 287 -3.85 0.39 -30.59
CA PRO A 287 -5.15 0.48 -31.22
C PRO A 287 -6.15 1.23 -30.33
N ASN A 288 -6.95 2.13 -30.92
CA ASN A 288 -7.96 2.88 -30.19
C ASN A 288 -9.24 2.03 -30.00
N LEU A 289 -9.10 0.93 -29.29
CA LEU A 289 -10.16 -0.04 -28.99
C LEU A 289 -10.30 -0.20 -27.47
N MET A 290 -11.47 -0.64 -27.03
CA MET A 290 -11.68 -1.04 -25.64
C MET A 290 -11.19 -2.48 -25.45
N PHE A 291 -10.27 -2.67 -24.51
CA PHE A 291 -9.77 -3.99 -24.11
C PHE A 291 -10.57 -4.45 -22.90
N ARG A 292 -11.52 -5.36 -23.11
CA ARG A 292 -12.43 -5.84 -22.06
C ARG A 292 -12.17 -7.31 -21.77
N GLN A 293 -11.74 -7.61 -20.55
CA GLN A 293 -11.64 -8.96 -20.03
C GLN A 293 -12.99 -9.42 -19.49
N ASP A 294 -13.40 -10.62 -19.91
CA ASP A 294 -14.64 -11.25 -19.44
C ASP A 294 -14.53 -11.72 -17.97
N PRO A 295 -15.66 -11.87 -17.25
CA PRO A 295 -15.64 -12.34 -15.87
C PRO A 295 -15.10 -13.77 -15.77
N GLY A 296 -14.31 -14.05 -14.73
CA GLY A 296 -13.75 -15.38 -14.52
C GLY A 296 -12.65 -15.43 -13.48
N LYS A 297 -12.15 -16.64 -13.20
CA LYS A 297 -11.12 -16.87 -12.16
C LYS A 297 -9.78 -16.15 -12.44
N ILE A 298 -9.50 -15.82 -13.70
CA ILE A 298 -8.29 -15.13 -14.13
C ILE A 298 -8.54 -13.64 -14.41
N ASN A 299 -9.75 -13.15 -14.19
CA ASN A 299 -10.09 -11.75 -14.37
C ASN A 299 -9.23 -10.90 -13.40
N ALA A 300 -8.68 -9.78 -13.86
CA ALA A 300 -7.82 -8.92 -13.04
C ALA A 300 -8.50 -8.39 -11.76
N MET A 301 -9.83 -8.31 -11.76
CA MET A 301 -10.67 -7.95 -10.61
C MET A 301 -11.38 -9.15 -9.97
N SER A 302 -11.06 -10.38 -10.39
CA SER A 302 -11.60 -11.64 -9.90
C SER A 302 -13.13 -11.60 -9.74
N ALA A 303 -13.67 -11.69 -8.53
CA ALA A 303 -15.10 -11.85 -8.28
C ALA A 303 -15.83 -10.54 -7.97
N THR A 304 -15.13 -9.45 -7.66
CA THR A 304 -15.77 -8.30 -7.01
C THR A 304 -15.07 -6.98 -7.31
N LYS A 305 -15.86 -5.95 -7.61
CA LYS A 305 -15.45 -4.55 -7.65
C LYS A 305 -16.36 -3.72 -6.73
N ILE A 306 -15.78 -2.85 -5.91
CA ILE A 306 -16.48 -1.83 -5.11
C ILE A 306 -16.24 -0.50 -5.80
N ASN A 307 -17.32 0.11 -6.28
CA ASN A 307 -17.28 1.30 -7.10
C ASN A 307 -17.74 2.54 -6.31
N PHE A 308 -17.19 3.69 -6.66
CA PHE A 308 -17.55 4.99 -6.11
C PHE A 308 -17.13 6.08 -7.10
N PRO A 309 -17.74 7.27 -7.07
CA PRO A 309 -17.29 8.40 -7.87
C PRO A 309 -15.84 8.80 -7.54
N SER A 310 -14.97 8.87 -8.55
CA SER A 310 -13.58 9.35 -8.46
C SER A 310 -13.14 10.00 -9.77
N PRO A 311 -12.58 11.24 -9.74
CA PRO A 311 -11.99 11.88 -10.92
C PRO A 311 -10.84 11.08 -11.55
N GLU A 312 -10.09 10.34 -10.74
CA GLU A 312 -8.96 9.50 -11.14
C GLU A 312 -9.39 8.10 -11.61
N ALA A 313 -10.70 7.83 -11.65
CA ALA A 313 -11.29 6.54 -12.02
C ALA A 313 -10.77 5.35 -11.21
N VAL A 314 -10.39 5.56 -9.94
CA VAL A 314 -9.96 4.49 -9.03
C VAL A 314 -11.14 3.79 -8.35
N TYR A 315 -10.92 2.55 -7.92
CA TYR A 315 -11.90 1.69 -7.24
C TYR A 315 -11.21 0.67 -6.35
N MET A 316 -11.98 -0.06 -5.53
CA MET A 316 -11.48 -1.23 -4.79
C MET A 316 -11.93 -2.53 -5.46
N HIS A 317 -11.13 -3.59 -5.43
CA HIS A 317 -11.49 -4.85 -6.10
C HIS A 317 -10.81 -6.10 -5.50
N ASP A 318 -11.31 -7.28 -5.89
CA ASP A 318 -10.69 -8.59 -5.63
C ASP A 318 -9.47 -8.82 -6.55
N THR A 319 -8.66 -9.84 -6.29
CA THR A 319 -7.53 -10.20 -7.15
C THR A 319 -7.39 -11.71 -7.31
N PRO A 320 -7.03 -12.22 -8.49
CA PRO A 320 -6.72 -13.64 -8.65
C PRO A 320 -5.42 -14.03 -7.91
N THR A 321 -4.53 -13.08 -7.66
CA THR A 321 -3.18 -13.30 -7.12
C THR A 321 -3.13 -13.05 -5.61
N GLN A 322 -3.87 -13.85 -4.84
CA GLN A 322 -4.01 -13.68 -3.38
C GLN A 322 -2.67 -13.77 -2.62
N GLY A 323 -1.67 -14.47 -3.16
CA GLY A 323 -0.33 -14.57 -2.56
C GLY A 323 0.38 -13.23 -2.39
N LEU A 324 -0.02 -12.18 -3.14
CA LEU A 324 0.53 -10.83 -2.98
C LEU A 324 0.22 -10.21 -1.62
N PHE A 325 -0.84 -10.64 -0.93
CA PHE A 325 -1.15 -10.16 0.41
C PHE A 325 -0.14 -10.63 1.46
N ASN A 326 0.64 -11.68 1.16
CA ASN A 326 1.73 -12.17 2.04
C ASN A 326 3.03 -11.39 1.86
N LYS A 327 3.12 -10.51 0.84
CA LYS A 327 4.26 -9.61 0.72
C LYS A 327 4.25 -8.63 1.88
N LEU A 328 5.42 -8.39 2.45
CA LEU A 328 5.63 -7.32 3.42
C LEU A 328 5.21 -5.97 2.81
N MET A 329 5.68 -5.73 1.59
CA MET A 329 5.41 -4.52 0.82
C MET A 329 4.30 -4.77 -0.19
N ARG A 330 3.21 -4.02 -0.07
CA ARG A 330 1.98 -4.22 -0.87
C ARG A 330 1.67 -2.99 -1.72
N PHE A 331 2.69 -2.48 -2.42
CA PHE A 331 2.64 -1.33 -3.32
C PHE A 331 2.83 -1.79 -4.76
N GLU A 332 1.85 -2.51 -5.30
CA GLU A 332 1.99 -3.24 -6.57
C GLU A 332 0.88 -2.89 -7.58
N SER A 333 -0.04 -2.00 -7.21
CA SER A 333 -1.16 -1.59 -8.06
C SER A 333 -0.85 -0.37 -8.95
N SER A 334 -1.77 -0.07 -9.87
CA SER A 334 -1.78 1.17 -10.67
C SER A 334 -2.81 2.17 -10.14
N GLY A 335 -2.76 2.46 -8.84
CA GLY A 335 -3.62 3.44 -8.16
C GLY A 335 -4.88 2.86 -7.51
N CYS A 336 -5.52 1.84 -8.09
CA CYS A 336 -6.65 1.14 -7.47
C CYS A 336 -6.24 0.33 -6.23
N VAL A 337 -7.19 -0.11 -5.41
CA VAL A 337 -6.88 -0.87 -4.18
C VAL A 337 -7.40 -2.29 -4.29
N ARG A 338 -6.52 -3.30 -4.14
CA ARG A 338 -6.93 -4.70 -4.03
C ARG A 338 -7.16 -5.02 -2.56
N VAL A 339 -8.24 -5.71 -2.23
CA VAL A 339 -8.63 -5.97 -0.83
C VAL A 339 -8.64 -7.47 -0.54
N GLN A 340 -7.89 -7.89 0.49
CA GLN A 340 -7.93 -9.27 0.97
C GLN A 340 -9.29 -9.53 1.62
N ASN A 341 -9.87 -10.70 1.40
CA ASN A 341 -11.20 -11.06 1.95
C ASN A 341 -12.28 -10.02 1.61
N VAL A 342 -12.21 -9.44 0.40
CA VAL A 342 -13.16 -8.41 -0.07
C VAL A 342 -14.62 -8.88 -0.04
N ARG A 343 -14.87 -10.19 -0.09
CA ARG A 343 -16.21 -10.78 0.04
C ARG A 343 -16.85 -10.46 1.38
N ASP A 344 -16.08 -10.48 2.46
CA ASP A 344 -16.58 -10.10 3.79
C ASP A 344 -16.86 -8.61 3.88
N LEU A 345 -16.00 -7.81 3.24
CA LEU A 345 -16.20 -6.36 3.13
C LEU A 345 -17.49 -6.03 2.38
N ILE A 346 -17.79 -6.68 1.25
CA ILE A 346 -19.03 -6.40 0.52
C ILE A 346 -20.28 -6.94 1.23
N VAL A 347 -20.17 -8.02 1.99
CA VAL A 347 -21.27 -8.48 2.87
C VAL A 347 -21.56 -7.43 3.93
N TRP A 348 -20.52 -6.80 4.48
CA TRP A 348 -20.70 -5.66 5.37
C TRP A 348 -21.32 -4.48 4.62
N VAL A 349 -20.80 -4.06 3.47
CA VAL A 349 -21.36 -2.93 2.69
C VAL A 349 -22.84 -3.16 2.40
N LEU A 350 -23.21 -4.31 1.84
CA LEU A 350 -24.57 -4.64 1.40
C LEU A 350 -25.52 -5.05 2.53
N LYS A 351 -25.10 -4.98 3.80
CA LYS A 351 -25.88 -5.38 4.98
C LYS A 351 -27.31 -4.83 5.00
N TYR A 352 -27.52 -3.59 4.54
CA TYR A 352 -28.82 -2.94 4.49
C TYR A 352 -29.40 -2.81 3.08
N THR A 353 -28.77 -3.42 2.07
CA THR A 353 -29.29 -3.53 0.71
C THR A 353 -30.20 -4.77 0.62
N PRO A 354 -31.52 -4.61 0.45
CA PRO A 354 -32.46 -5.75 0.47
C PRO A 354 -32.12 -6.82 -0.57
N GLY A 355 -32.27 -8.09 -0.18
CA GLY A 355 -32.05 -9.23 -1.07
C GLY A 355 -30.59 -9.70 -1.17
N TRP A 356 -29.62 -8.98 -0.60
CA TRP A 356 -28.19 -9.31 -0.72
C TRP A 356 -27.62 -9.95 0.55
N SER A 357 -28.15 -11.13 0.91
CA SER A 357 -27.54 -11.96 1.95
C SER A 357 -26.18 -12.52 1.48
N ARG A 358 -25.32 -12.97 2.41
CA ARG A 358 -24.07 -13.68 2.06
C ARG A 358 -24.33 -14.84 1.09
N GLN A 359 -25.37 -15.62 1.33
CA GLN A 359 -25.73 -16.75 0.47
C GLN A 359 -26.06 -16.29 -0.96
N GLN A 360 -26.83 -15.21 -1.11
CA GLN A 360 -27.17 -14.65 -2.42
C GLN A 360 -25.91 -14.15 -3.15
N ILE A 361 -25.02 -13.45 -2.44
CA ILE A 361 -23.75 -12.95 -2.99
C ILE A 361 -22.92 -14.12 -3.54
N GLU A 362 -22.71 -15.17 -2.75
CA GLU A 362 -21.92 -16.33 -3.17
C GLU A 362 -22.57 -17.09 -4.32
N GLN A 363 -23.90 -17.22 -4.33
CA GLN A 363 -24.64 -17.83 -5.45
C GLN A 363 -24.43 -17.06 -6.76
N VAL A 364 -24.48 -15.72 -6.71
CA VAL A 364 -24.25 -14.88 -7.90
C VAL A 364 -22.79 -14.97 -8.35
N ILE A 365 -21.82 -14.95 -7.43
CA ILE A 365 -20.41 -15.16 -7.77
C ILE A 365 -20.21 -16.53 -8.45
N ALA A 366 -20.82 -17.59 -7.93
CA ALA A 366 -20.74 -18.93 -8.52
C ALA A 366 -21.31 -19.00 -9.94
N SER A 367 -22.36 -18.22 -10.24
CA SER A 367 -22.97 -18.14 -11.57
C SER A 367 -22.07 -17.51 -12.64
N ARG A 368 -21.06 -16.72 -12.22
CA ARG A 368 -20.18 -15.90 -13.08
C ARG A 368 -20.90 -14.87 -13.94
N VAL A 369 -22.19 -14.62 -13.70
CA VAL A 369 -22.96 -13.58 -14.38
C VAL A 369 -22.56 -12.22 -13.80
N ASN A 370 -22.22 -11.27 -14.67
CA ASN A 370 -21.95 -9.90 -14.26
C ASN A 370 -23.20 -9.29 -13.62
N THR A 371 -23.09 -8.79 -12.39
CA THR A 371 -24.24 -8.27 -11.64
C THR A 371 -23.85 -7.01 -10.87
N PRO A 372 -24.19 -5.82 -11.41
CA PRO A 372 -24.11 -4.56 -10.68
C PRO A 372 -25.21 -4.46 -9.61
N ILE A 373 -24.84 -3.96 -8.43
CA ILE A 373 -25.70 -3.88 -7.25
C ILE A 373 -25.59 -2.46 -6.69
N PRO A 374 -26.60 -1.60 -6.88
CA PRO A 374 -26.65 -0.30 -6.22
C PRO A 374 -26.68 -0.49 -4.70
N VAL A 375 -25.84 0.27 -3.98
CA VAL A 375 -25.86 0.25 -2.51
C VAL A 375 -26.99 1.13 -2.01
N SER A 376 -27.82 0.61 -1.08
CA SER A 376 -29.01 1.33 -0.59
C SER A 376 -28.72 2.34 0.51
N ASP A 377 -27.67 2.10 1.29
CA ASP A 377 -27.27 2.95 2.40
C ASP A 377 -26.03 3.80 2.09
N GLU A 378 -25.89 4.92 2.79
CA GLU A 378 -24.73 5.79 2.61
C GLU A 378 -23.50 5.21 3.32
N VAL A 379 -22.65 4.52 2.56
CA VAL A 379 -21.34 4.05 3.04
C VAL A 379 -20.25 4.98 2.51
N GLY A 380 -19.61 5.73 3.40
CA GLY A 380 -18.47 6.59 3.05
C GLY A 380 -17.24 5.79 2.58
N VAL A 381 -16.40 6.38 1.75
CA VAL A 381 -15.10 5.84 1.32
C VAL A 381 -14.04 6.91 1.46
N HIS A 382 -13.07 6.66 2.35
CA HIS A 382 -12.01 7.59 2.69
C HIS A 382 -10.64 6.93 2.47
N TRP A 383 -9.94 7.30 1.40
CA TRP A 383 -8.54 6.89 1.20
C TRP A 383 -7.64 7.98 1.75
N VAL A 384 -6.92 7.63 2.80
CA VAL A 384 -6.10 8.56 3.58
C VAL A 384 -4.63 8.13 3.52
N TYR A 385 -3.77 9.11 3.74
CA TYR A 385 -2.33 8.90 3.85
C TYR A 385 -1.89 9.24 5.27
N LEU A 386 -1.95 8.24 6.16
CA LEU A 386 -1.56 8.39 7.55
C LEU A 386 -0.36 7.49 7.87
N THR A 387 0.80 8.10 8.03
CA THR A 387 2.08 7.42 8.35
C THR A 387 2.34 7.40 9.85
N ALA A 388 1.58 8.14 10.67
CA ALA A 388 1.62 8.06 12.12
C ALA A 388 0.23 8.24 12.74
N TRP A 389 -0.11 7.40 13.72
CA TRP A 389 -1.34 7.52 14.50
C TRP A 389 -1.20 6.84 15.87
N SER A 390 -2.18 6.99 16.76
CA SER A 390 -2.10 6.45 18.12
C SER A 390 -3.30 5.54 18.42
N ALA A 391 -3.04 4.32 18.91
CA ALA A 391 -4.11 3.45 19.39
C ALA A 391 -4.60 3.90 20.79
N LYS A 392 -5.72 3.32 21.27
CA LYS A 392 -6.38 3.67 22.53
C LYS A 392 -5.49 3.53 23.79
N ASP A 393 -4.41 2.77 23.69
CA ASP A 393 -3.41 2.53 24.72
C ASP A 393 -2.19 3.48 24.63
N ASN A 394 -2.29 4.56 23.85
CA ASN A 394 -1.19 5.48 23.51
C ASN A 394 -0.01 4.79 22.80
N VAL A 395 -0.21 3.58 22.26
CA VAL A 395 0.80 2.93 21.42
C VAL A 395 0.79 3.62 20.07
N VAL A 396 1.87 4.34 19.81
CA VAL A 396 2.06 5.06 18.56
C VAL A 396 2.47 4.09 17.46
N GLN A 397 1.68 4.12 16.40
CA GLN A 397 1.90 3.41 15.15
C GLN A 397 2.64 4.33 14.18
N PHE A 398 3.61 3.77 13.47
CA PHE A 398 4.31 4.44 12.38
C PHE A 398 4.30 3.55 11.13
N ARG A 399 4.32 4.16 9.95
CA ARG A 399 4.53 3.47 8.68
C ARG A 399 5.57 4.23 7.86
N ASP A 400 6.15 3.53 6.90
CA ASP A 400 7.07 4.11 5.93
C ASP A 400 6.36 5.19 5.11
N ASP A 401 7.03 6.34 4.89
CA ASP A 401 6.53 7.44 4.06
C ASP A 401 6.82 7.15 2.58
N ILE A 402 6.18 6.11 2.06
CA ILE A 402 6.41 5.51 0.74
C ILE A 402 6.19 6.44 -0.45
N TYR A 403 5.33 7.46 -0.33
CA TYR A 403 5.11 8.48 -1.36
C TYR A 403 5.76 9.82 -0.97
N GLN A 404 6.55 9.86 0.10
CA GLN A 404 7.30 11.02 0.57
C GLN A 404 6.43 12.26 0.84
N LEU A 405 5.21 12.04 1.35
CA LEU A 405 4.24 13.12 1.57
C LEU A 405 4.43 13.81 2.93
N ASP A 406 5.24 13.25 3.84
CA ASP A 406 5.53 13.84 5.16
C ASP A 406 6.60 14.95 5.08
N GLY A 407 7.26 15.11 3.93
CA GLY A 407 8.22 16.20 3.70
C GLY A 407 9.59 16.01 4.37
N ASN A 408 9.91 14.78 4.81
CA ASN A 408 11.23 14.46 5.37
C ASN A 408 11.69 13.07 4.89
N VAL A 409 12.81 13.04 4.15
CA VAL A 409 13.36 11.83 3.53
C VAL A 409 13.74 10.74 4.56
N GLN A 410 14.04 11.09 5.82
CA GLN A 410 14.34 10.10 6.86
C GLN A 410 13.13 9.22 7.23
N LEU A 411 11.92 9.63 6.84
CA LEU A 411 10.69 8.87 7.03
C LEU A 411 10.42 7.90 5.88
N ALA A 412 11.07 8.11 4.73
CA ALA A 412 11.11 7.16 3.63
C ALA A 412 12.23 6.14 3.92
N LEU A 413 11.87 5.04 4.54
CA LEU A 413 12.77 3.93 4.86
C LEU A 413 13.16 3.13 3.62
N GLU A 414 12.49 3.40 2.50
CA GLU A 414 12.65 2.72 1.21
C GLU A 414 12.48 1.20 1.37
N THR A 415 11.51 0.80 2.21
CA THR A 415 11.24 -0.63 2.46
C THR A 415 10.78 -1.36 1.20
N ASN A 416 10.50 -0.63 0.12
CA ASN A 416 10.12 -1.09 -1.21
C ASN A 416 11.30 -1.38 -2.15
N ILE A 417 12.56 -1.20 -1.74
CA ILE A 417 13.74 -1.54 -2.59
C ILE A 417 13.64 -3.00 -3.02
N GLY A 418 13.54 -3.23 -4.34
CA GLY A 418 13.34 -4.55 -4.96
C GLY A 418 11.95 -4.78 -5.58
N VAL A 419 10.96 -3.92 -5.30
CA VAL A 419 9.63 -3.95 -5.92
C VAL A 419 9.54 -3.01 -7.14
N GLU A 420 10.30 -1.92 -7.12
CA GLU A 420 10.48 -0.97 -8.22
C GLU A 420 11.87 -0.35 -8.07
N GLN A 421 12.74 -0.48 -9.07
CA GLN A 421 14.01 0.26 -9.07
C GLN A 421 13.70 1.73 -9.36
N VAL A 422 14.03 2.62 -8.41
CA VAL A 422 13.98 4.06 -8.65
C VAL A 422 14.98 4.38 -9.75
N ALA A 423 14.50 4.90 -10.89
CA ALA A 423 15.37 5.35 -11.95
C ALA A 423 16.31 6.44 -11.40
N GLY A 424 17.61 6.15 -11.32
CA GLY A 424 18.64 7.10 -10.89
C GLY A 424 19.26 6.87 -9.52
N SER A 425 18.96 5.78 -8.81
CA SER A 425 19.78 5.38 -7.66
C SER A 425 21.04 4.66 -8.15
N ILE A 426 22.19 5.32 -8.03
CA ILE A 426 23.50 4.71 -8.26
C ILE A 426 23.72 3.71 -7.11
N SER A 427 23.63 2.42 -7.40
CA SER A 427 24.12 1.37 -6.50
C SER A 427 25.63 1.50 -6.38
N VAL A 428 26.14 1.70 -5.16
CA VAL A 428 27.57 1.86 -4.86
C VAL A 428 28.32 0.51 -4.83
N ASP A 429 27.67 -0.60 -5.14
CA ASP A 429 28.20 -1.95 -4.89
C ASP A 429 28.65 -2.75 -6.14
N ASP A 430 28.79 -2.14 -7.33
CA ASP A 430 29.22 -2.88 -8.53
C ASP A 430 30.71 -2.78 -8.90
N ASP A 431 31.55 -2.13 -8.08
CA ASP A 431 33.00 -2.02 -8.33
C ASP A 431 33.85 -2.92 -7.41
N LEU A 432 33.54 -4.22 -7.37
CA LEU A 432 34.47 -5.23 -6.85
C LEU A 432 34.46 -6.50 -7.71
N VAL A 433 35.04 -6.39 -8.91
CA VAL A 433 35.59 -7.56 -9.63
C VAL A 433 37.12 -7.44 -9.61
N PRO A 434 37.85 -8.46 -9.11
CA PRO A 434 39.31 -8.43 -9.10
C PRO A 434 39.85 -8.66 -10.51
N GLN A 435 40.64 -7.71 -11.01
CA GLN A 435 41.39 -7.87 -12.26
C GLN A 435 42.51 -8.90 -12.05
N GLN A 436 42.54 -9.93 -12.90
CA GLN A 436 43.77 -10.63 -13.30
C GLN A 436 44.31 -10.01 -14.58
#